data_AF-A0A285V7S8-F1
#
_entry.id   AF-A0A285V7S8-F1
#
_cell.length_a   1.000
_cell.length_b   1.000
_cell.length_c   1.000
_cell.angle_alpha   90.00
_cell.angle_beta   90.00
_cell.angle_gamma   90.00
#
_symmetry.space_group_name_H-M   'P 1'
#
loop_
_entity.id
_entity.type
_entity.pdbx_description
1 polymer ?
#
loop_
_entity_poly.entity_id
_entity_poly.type
_entity_poly.pdbx_seq_one_letter_code
_entity_poly.pdbx_strand_id
1 'polypeptide(L)'
;MTEERTPYPVRVDASLDPGLSRGLWLVKWLLLIPHYVVLVFLWLAFFVVSVIAFVAILVSGRYPRALFDFNVGVLRWSWRVHYYGYGALGTDRYPPFSLADVPDYPAHLDVPYPGRLSRGLVLVKWWLLALPHYLVVGIFAGGGLWFTGRSGGDGSGNDGWAAGGLIGLLVLIAGIVLLVRGRYPRSLYDFVLGMDRWVLRVAAYAGLMTDSYPPFRLDMGGTDPGPVRPGPLPGTPGGPAAAVPAGADTSAAPHTGAPAHRWTGGRVVALVLGALVVLPSTGLLTAGVGLHWADQTQREGEWLTSDDESVSTAGYALVTDDISLDAAGAEWIVDNLIGEVRLEMTAADPDVELFAGIAPTRAVRDYLAGVERSRLGTVGPGYGVVGPDGLTDVAGGPPAQPPTEQDFWVAQAAGSGTQTLQWTPTAGDWTVVVMRADGSAGVDTSLAVAATVPGLAAVAWGLLGAGALLLAVGGLIIALALRQARSPGPPPATTWTPPAPVDGGPGSTAAPATPDERSISTR
;
A
#
# COMPACT_ATOMS: atom_id res chain seq x y z
N MET A 1 -3.78 23.94 39.39
CA MET A 1 -4.24 23.95 37.98
C MET A 1 -4.84 22.58 37.68
N THR A 2 -6.16 22.48 37.68
CA THR A 2 -6.88 21.26 37.28
C THR A 2 -7.03 21.32 35.77
N GLU A 3 -6.30 20.47 35.05
CA GLU A 3 -6.37 20.37 33.59
C GLU A 3 -7.68 19.67 33.23
N GLU A 4 -8.70 20.41 32.75
CA GLU A 4 -9.88 19.80 32.13
C GLU A 4 -9.47 19.16 30.81
N ARG A 5 -9.31 17.83 30.81
CA ARG A 5 -8.97 17.07 29.60
C ARG A 5 -10.24 16.71 28.85
N THR A 6 -10.47 17.36 27.71
CA THR A 6 -11.44 16.89 26.73
C THR A 6 -10.95 15.55 26.13
N PRO A 7 -11.73 14.47 26.23
CA PRO A 7 -11.32 13.17 25.71
C PRO A 7 -11.11 13.23 24.19
N TYR A 8 -10.01 12.64 23.72
CA TYR A 8 -9.79 12.48 22.28
C TYR A 8 -10.82 11.47 21.73
N PRO A 9 -11.43 11.73 20.55
CA PRO A 9 -12.52 10.90 20.05
C PRO A 9 -12.11 9.46 19.74
N VAL A 10 -10.87 9.22 19.28
CA VAL A 10 -10.38 7.87 18.97
C VAL A 10 -9.83 7.23 20.24
N ARG A 11 -10.48 6.16 20.69
CA ARG A 11 -10.11 5.41 21.90
C ARG A 11 -9.46 4.09 21.53
N VAL A 12 -8.30 3.83 22.15
CA VAL A 12 -7.54 2.59 21.97
C VAL A 12 -7.29 1.99 23.34
N ASP A 13 -7.95 0.88 23.61
CA ASP A 13 -7.85 0.14 24.88
C ASP A 13 -7.26 -1.23 24.61
N ALA A 14 -6.35 -1.68 25.48
CA ALA A 14 -5.84 -3.03 25.45
C ALA A 14 -5.43 -3.58 26.82
N SER A 15 -5.67 -4.86 27.05
CA SER A 15 -5.34 -5.57 28.29
C SER A 15 -4.32 -6.67 28.05
N LEU A 16 -3.18 -6.58 28.74
CA LEU A 16 -2.11 -7.58 28.65
C LEU A 16 -2.59 -8.92 29.25
N ASP A 17 -2.45 -10.01 28.49
CA ASP A 17 -2.80 -11.33 28.98
C ASP A 17 -1.85 -11.76 30.12
N PRO A 18 -2.37 -12.22 31.27
CA PRO A 18 -1.54 -12.59 32.43
C PRO A 18 -0.73 -13.88 32.22
N GLY A 19 -1.05 -14.66 31.18
CA GLY A 19 -0.49 -15.99 30.93
C GLY A 19 0.23 -16.13 29.58
N LEU A 20 0.93 -15.09 29.12
CA LEU A 20 1.71 -15.16 27.89
C LEU A 20 2.73 -16.29 27.91
N SER A 21 2.68 -17.13 26.88
CA SER A 21 3.61 -18.22 26.67
C SER A 21 5.00 -17.71 26.27
N ARG A 22 6.04 -18.40 26.77
CA ARG A 22 7.42 -17.90 26.68
C ARG A 22 7.97 -17.89 25.26
N GLY A 23 7.59 -18.87 24.43
CA GLY A 23 8.18 -19.10 23.10
C GLY A 23 7.19 -19.04 21.93
N LEU A 24 5.88 -18.94 22.16
CA LEU A 24 4.89 -18.96 21.06
C LEU A 24 5.03 -17.74 20.15
N TRP A 25 5.51 -16.62 20.67
CA TRP A 25 5.78 -15.40 19.89
C TRP A 25 6.75 -15.63 18.71
N LEU A 26 7.61 -16.66 18.77
CA LEU A 26 8.51 -17.04 17.67
C LEU A 26 7.78 -17.66 16.47
N VAL A 27 6.56 -18.17 16.66
CA VAL A 27 5.77 -18.83 15.61
C VAL A 27 4.49 -18.07 15.24
N LYS A 28 4.13 -17.02 16.00
CA LYS A 28 2.92 -16.21 15.71
C LYS A 28 2.91 -15.60 14.31
N TRP A 29 4.07 -15.24 13.78
CA TRP A 29 4.18 -14.65 12.45
C TRP A 29 3.65 -15.58 11.36
N LEU A 30 3.88 -16.90 11.50
CA LEU A 30 3.37 -17.91 10.57
C LEU A 30 1.84 -17.98 10.64
N LEU A 31 1.28 -17.91 11.85
CA LEU A 31 -0.16 -17.91 12.07
C LEU A 31 -0.83 -16.63 11.53
N LEU A 32 -0.10 -15.53 11.39
CA LEU A 32 -0.61 -14.27 10.85
C LEU A 32 -0.62 -14.21 9.31
N ILE A 33 0.03 -15.14 8.60
CA ILE A 33 0.06 -15.15 7.13
C ILE A 33 -1.35 -15.03 6.52
N PRO A 34 -2.36 -15.83 6.95
CA PRO A 34 -3.71 -15.72 6.39
C PRO A 34 -4.36 -14.36 6.68
N HIS A 35 -4.07 -13.75 7.83
CA HIS A 35 -4.55 -12.40 8.15
C HIS A 35 -3.92 -11.35 7.24
N TYR A 36 -2.60 -11.42 7.02
CA TYR A 36 -1.91 -10.46 6.16
C TYR A 36 -2.42 -10.53 4.73
N VAL A 37 -2.66 -11.72 4.19
CA VAL A 37 -3.25 -11.88 2.85
C VAL A 37 -4.59 -11.15 2.76
N VAL A 38 -5.50 -11.36 3.72
CA VAL A 38 -6.81 -10.68 3.68
C VAL A 38 -6.71 -9.18 3.96
N LEU A 39 -5.85 -8.79 4.91
CA LEU A 39 -5.64 -7.39 5.27
C LEU A 39 -5.05 -6.58 4.12
N VAL A 40 -4.18 -7.14 3.29
CA VAL A 40 -3.67 -6.46 2.08
C VAL A 40 -4.83 -6.04 1.18
N PHE A 41 -5.77 -6.94 0.90
CA PHE A 41 -6.95 -6.61 0.10
C PHE A 41 -7.89 -5.61 0.79
N LEU A 42 -8.02 -5.69 2.11
CA LEU A 42 -8.85 -4.75 2.87
C LEU A 42 -8.27 -3.36 2.97
N TRP A 43 -6.96 -3.22 3.15
CA TRP A 43 -6.26 -1.93 3.17
C TRP A 43 -6.31 -1.24 1.81
N LEU A 44 -6.31 -2.05 0.76
CA LEU A 44 -6.47 -1.58 -0.60
C LEU A 44 -7.90 -1.11 -0.87
N ALA A 45 -8.91 -1.85 -0.42
CA ALA A 45 -10.29 -1.38 -0.40
C ALA A 45 -10.47 -0.13 0.48
N PHE A 46 -9.79 -0.06 1.64
CA PHE A 46 -9.78 1.09 2.53
C PHE A 46 -9.28 2.35 1.83
N PHE A 47 -8.22 2.24 1.02
CA PHE A 47 -7.72 3.35 0.22
C PHE A 47 -8.78 3.86 -0.77
N VAL A 48 -9.36 2.96 -1.57
CA VAL A 48 -10.41 3.32 -2.55
C VAL A 48 -11.62 3.95 -1.84
N VAL A 49 -12.06 3.36 -0.75
CA VAL A 49 -13.17 3.88 0.07
C VAL A 49 -12.84 5.25 0.66
N SER A 50 -11.59 5.48 1.06
CA SER A 50 -11.13 6.78 1.57
C SER A 50 -11.12 7.86 0.49
N VAL A 51 -10.77 7.52 -0.76
CA VAL A 51 -10.87 8.44 -1.91
C VAL A 51 -12.33 8.78 -2.21
N ILE A 52 -13.23 7.79 -2.19
CA ILE A 52 -14.67 8.03 -2.36
C ILE A 52 -15.21 8.89 -1.20
N ALA A 53 -14.79 8.60 0.03
CA ALA A 53 -15.16 9.39 1.21
C ALA A 53 -14.63 10.82 1.11
N PHE A 54 -13.40 11.04 0.63
CA PHE A 54 -12.84 12.36 0.37
C PHE A 54 -13.75 13.20 -0.54
N VAL A 55 -14.15 12.65 -1.69
CA VAL A 55 -15.06 13.34 -2.63
C VAL A 55 -16.44 13.56 -1.99
N ALA A 56 -16.97 12.55 -1.29
CA ALA A 56 -18.26 12.65 -0.61
C ALA A 56 -18.26 13.74 0.48
N ILE A 57 -17.19 13.87 1.25
CA ILE A 57 -17.03 14.89 2.28
C ILE A 57 -16.86 16.27 1.63
N LEU A 58 -16.10 16.39 0.54
CA LEU A 58 -15.92 17.65 -0.16
C LEU A 58 -17.26 18.22 -0.66
N VAL A 59 -18.11 17.37 -1.25
CA VAL A 59 -19.41 17.76 -1.79
C VAL A 59 -20.45 17.95 -0.68
N SER A 60 -20.57 16.98 0.24
CA SER A 60 -21.70 16.91 1.18
C SER A 60 -21.36 17.37 2.60
N GLY A 61 -20.08 17.42 2.97
CA GLY A 61 -19.62 17.61 4.35
C GLY A 61 -19.90 16.42 5.28
N ARG A 62 -20.25 15.25 4.73
CA ARG A 62 -20.59 14.04 5.49
C ARG A 62 -19.81 12.84 4.99
N TYR A 63 -19.31 12.05 5.93
CA TYR A 63 -18.71 10.75 5.67
C TYR A 63 -19.85 9.72 5.46
N PRO A 64 -19.98 9.04 4.32
CA PRO A 64 -21.01 8.01 4.18
C PRO A 64 -20.85 6.91 5.24
N ARG A 65 -21.89 6.64 6.04
CA ARG A 65 -21.83 5.69 7.18
C ARG A 65 -21.26 4.32 6.81
N ALA A 66 -21.70 3.74 5.71
CA ALA A 66 -21.22 2.42 5.28
C ALA A 66 -19.70 2.40 4.99
N LEU A 67 -19.16 3.48 4.43
CA LEU A 67 -17.74 3.63 4.15
C LEU A 67 -16.94 3.84 5.44
N PHE A 68 -17.50 4.63 6.37
CA PHE A 68 -16.94 4.85 7.69
C PHE A 68 -16.84 3.54 8.49
N ASP A 69 -17.94 2.80 8.58
CA ASP A 69 -18.02 1.53 9.32
C ASP A 69 -17.05 0.49 8.75
N PHE A 70 -16.92 0.43 7.42
CA PHE A 70 -15.92 -0.41 6.75
C PHE A 70 -14.50 -0.02 7.15
N ASN A 71 -14.15 1.26 7.00
CA ASN A 71 -12.80 1.74 7.29
C ASN A 71 -12.43 1.57 8.78
N VAL A 72 -13.34 1.88 9.71
CA VAL A 72 -13.14 1.62 11.15
C VAL A 72 -12.99 0.12 11.41
N GLY A 73 -13.76 -0.71 10.72
CA GLY A 73 -13.64 -2.16 10.82
C GLY A 73 -12.28 -2.70 10.38
N VAL A 74 -11.70 -2.15 9.31
CA VAL A 74 -10.35 -2.51 8.85
C VAL A 74 -9.31 -2.10 9.88
N LEU A 75 -9.43 -0.91 10.48
CA LEU A 75 -8.54 -0.48 11.56
C LEU A 75 -8.67 -1.36 12.81
N ARG A 76 -9.89 -1.72 13.22
CA ARG A 76 -10.15 -2.62 14.35
C ARG A 76 -9.49 -3.99 14.14
N TRP A 77 -9.65 -4.53 12.93
CA TRP A 77 -9.04 -5.83 12.62
C TRP A 77 -7.51 -5.74 12.57
N SER A 78 -6.98 -4.71 11.90
CA SER A 78 -5.54 -4.44 11.86
C SER A 78 -4.97 -4.32 13.27
N TRP A 79 -5.66 -3.61 14.18
CA TRP A 79 -5.25 -3.48 15.58
C TRP A 79 -5.18 -4.83 16.30
N ARG A 80 -6.19 -5.70 16.16
CA ARG A 80 -6.16 -7.05 16.76
C ARG A 80 -5.00 -7.91 16.27
N VAL A 81 -4.71 -7.84 14.96
CA VAL A 81 -3.59 -8.56 14.34
C VAL A 81 -2.25 -8.00 14.82
N HIS A 82 -2.13 -6.68 14.89
CA HIS A 82 -0.93 -5.99 15.39
C HIS A 82 -0.66 -6.32 16.86
N TYR A 83 -1.71 -6.30 17.69
CA TYR A 83 -1.64 -6.59 19.12
C TYR A 83 -1.22 -8.03 19.43
N TYR A 84 -1.70 -9.00 18.64
CA TYR A 84 -1.27 -10.40 18.73
C TYR A 84 0.16 -10.61 18.23
N GLY A 85 0.52 -9.95 17.13
CA GLY A 85 1.81 -10.07 16.45
C GLY A 85 2.89 -9.14 17.00
N TYR A 86 3.84 -8.78 16.14
CA TYR A 86 5.02 -7.98 16.49
C TYR A 86 4.75 -6.48 16.73
N GLY A 87 3.49 -6.09 16.80
CA GLY A 87 3.09 -4.75 17.21
C GLY A 87 3.08 -4.54 18.72
N ALA A 88 2.66 -5.56 19.46
CA ALA A 88 2.65 -5.50 20.93
C ALA A 88 2.98 -6.83 21.62
N LEU A 89 2.82 -7.98 20.96
CA LEU A 89 2.87 -9.31 21.59
C LEU A 89 2.05 -9.39 22.90
N GLY A 90 0.91 -8.70 22.94
CA GLY A 90 0.12 -8.48 24.16
C GLY A 90 -0.87 -9.60 24.49
N THR A 91 -1.17 -10.48 23.53
CA THR A 91 -2.11 -11.60 23.71
C THR A 91 -1.67 -12.85 22.95
N ASP A 92 -1.96 -14.01 23.51
CA ASP A 92 -1.81 -15.32 22.82
C ASP A 92 -3.12 -15.79 22.17
N ARG A 93 -4.21 -15.03 22.32
CA ARG A 93 -5.49 -15.35 21.68
C ARG A 93 -5.45 -14.99 20.21
N TYR A 94 -5.65 -15.99 19.35
CA TYR A 94 -5.63 -15.80 17.89
C TYR A 94 -6.70 -14.78 17.42
N PRO A 95 -6.35 -13.80 16.54
CA PRO A 95 -7.29 -12.76 16.14
C PRO A 95 -8.45 -13.30 15.28
N PRO A 96 -9.72 -12.97 15.60
CA PRO A 96 -10.86 -13.35 14.77
C PRO A 96 -10.90 -12.57 13.44
N PHE A 97 -11.27 -13.25 12.35
CA PHE A 97 -11.49 -12.68 11.01
C PHE A 97 -12.81 -11.90 10.95
N SER A 98 -12.84 -10.74 11.59
CA SER A 98 -14.03 -9.89 11.69
C SER A 98 -13.64 -8.43 11.56
N LEU A 99 -14.51 -7.64 10.93
CA LEU A 99 -14.44 -6.17 10.92
C LEU A 99 -15.23 -5.57 12.11
N ALA A 100 -16.13 -6.34 12.71
CA ALA A 100 -16.89 -5.89 13.86
C ALA A 100 -16.00 -5.75 15.11
N ASP A 101 -16.54 -5.06 16.11
CA ASP A 101 -15.98 -5.14 17.46
C ASP A 101 -16.20 -6.54 18.04
N VAL A 102 -15.25 -6.98 18.87
CA VAL A 102 -15.27 -8.29 19.53
C VAL A 102 -15.07 -8.02 21.02
N PRO A 103 -16.15 -7.92 21.81
CA PRO A 103 -16.09 -7.45 23.20
C PRO A 103 -15.18 -8.27 24.10
N ASP A 104 -15.05 -9.58 23.84
CA ASP A 104 -14.24 -10.48 24.67
C ASP A 104 -12.75 -10.50 24.28
N TYR A 105 -12.33 -9.78 23.23
CA TYR A 105 -10.94 -9.79 22.77
C TYR A 105 -10.13 -8.67 23.44
N PRO A 106 -8.88 -8.88 23.87
CA PRO A 106 -8.14 -7.93 24.73
C PRO A 106 -7.70 -6.61 24.06
N ALA A 107 -8.10 -6.33 22.82
CA ALA A 107 -7.67 -5.16 22.06
C ALA A 107 -8.86 -4.51 21.35
N HIS A 108 -9.18 -3.28 21.75
CA HIS A 108 -10.34 -2.52 21.28
C HIS A 108 -9.91 -1.19 20.65
N LEU A 109 -10.60 -0.84 19.57
CA LEU A 109 -10.49 0.46 18.90
C LEU A 109 -11.89 0.99 18.69
N ASP A 110 -12.18 2.16 19.27
CA ASP A 110 -13.44 2.86 19.07
C ASP A 110 -13.23 4.22 18.43
N VAL A 111 -14.00 4.49 17.39
CA VAL A 111 -13.97 5.75 16.63
C VAL A 111 -15.42 6.20 16.46
N PRO A 112 -15.85 7.26 17.16
CA PRO A 112 -17.22 7.75 17.06
C PRO A 112 -17.45 8.35 15.67
N TYR A 113 -18.64 8.09 15.11
CA TYR A 113 -19.00 8.62 13.80
C TYR A 113 -19.09 10.16 13.81
N PRO A 114 -18.31 10.88 12.98
CA PRO A 114 -18.37 12.33 12.93
C PRO A 114 -19.63 12.79 12.18
N GLY A 115 -20.52 13.51 12.86
CA GLY A 115 -21.79 13.95 12.26
C GLY A 115 -21.63 14.87 11.04
N ARG A 116 -20.69 15.83 11.11
CA ARG A 116 -20.29 16.70 10.00
C ARG A 116 -18.77 16.88 10.05
N LEU A 117 -18.15 16.91 8.88
CA LEU A 117 -16.72 17.15 8.69
C LEU A 117 -16.51 18.44 7.88
N SER A 118 -15.37 19.07 8.11
CA SER A 118 -14.97 20.32 7.47
C SER A 118 -14.54 20.12 6.01
N ARG A 119 -15.26 20.74 5.06
CA ARG A 119 -15.12 20.49 3.60
C ARG A 119 -13.75 20.89 3.04
N GLY A 120 -13.27 22.09 3.36
CA GLY A 120 -11.99 22.61 2.85
C GLY A 120 -10.78 22.07 3.60
N LEU A 121 -10.94 21.75 4.88
CA LEU A 121 -9.86 21.25 5.71
C LEU A 121 -9.40 19.87 5.21
N VAL A 122 -10.32 19.05 4.68
CA VAL A 122 -10.03 17.75 4.07
C VAL A 122 -8.96 17.81 2.98
N LEU A 123 -8.78 18.91 2.22
CA LEU A 123 -7.71 18.99 1.22
C LEU A 123 -6.31 19.13 1.83
N VAL A 124 -6.22 19.73 3.02
CA VAL A 124 -4.95 20.10 3.68
C VAL A 124 -4.59 19.11 4.80
N LYS A 125 -5.62 18.57 5.45
CA LYS A 125 -5.54 17.74 6.65
C LYS A 125 -4.65 16.52 6.50
N TRP A 126 -4.89 15.74 5.45
CA TRP A 126 -4.37 14.38 5.32
C TRP A 126 -2.91 14.35 4.84
N TRP A 127 -2.38 15.42 4.26
CA TRP A 127 -0.98 15.44 3.80
C TRP A 127 -0.16 16.56 4.45
N LEU A 128 -0.71 17.76 4.62
CA LEU A 128 0.03 18.89 5.19
C LEU A 128 -0.03 18.91 6.73
N LEU A 129 -1.23 18.83 7.32
CA LEU A 129 -1.38 18.87 8.78
C LEU A 129 -0.89 17.57 9.44
N ALA A 130 -1.05 16.44 8.77
CA ALA A 130 -0.55 15.14 9.22
C ALA A 130 0.96 14.97 9.01
N LEU A 131 1.64 15.87 8.26
CA LEU A 131 3.07 15.74 7.94
C LEU A 131 3.97 15.60 9.18
N PRO A 132 3.82 16.40 10.25
CA PRO A 132 4.62 16.22 11.46
C PRO A 132 4.38 14.86 12.11
N HIS A 133 3.14 14.37 12.08
CA HIS A 133 2.77 13.06 12.61
C HIS A 133 3.30 11.91 11.76
N TYR A 134 3.36 12.06 10.44
CA TYR A 134 3.94 11.04 9.56
C TYR A 134 5.42 10.82 9.82
N LEU A 135 6.17 11.87 10.14
CA LEU A 135 7.56 11.73 10.58
C LEU A 135 7.66 10.87 11.85
N VAL A 136 6.81 11.16 12.84
CA VAL A 136 6.78 10.40 14.11
C VAL A 136 6.34 8.95 13.90
N VAL A 137 5.28 8.73 13.12
CA VAL A 137 4.77 7.39 12.78
C VAL A 137 5.81 6.60 11.98
N GLY A 138 6.53 7.24 11.06
CA GLY A 138 7.63 6.62 10.31
C GLY A 138 8.76 6.10 11.20
N ILE A 139 9.03 6.79 12.33
CA ILE A 139 9.99 6.33 13.35
C ILE A 139 9.39 5.19 14.19
N PHE A 140 8.12 5.31 14.62
CA PHE A 140 7.46 4.33 15.48
C PHE A 140 7.22 2.99 14.78
N ALA A 141 6.57 3.01 13.62
CA ALA A 141 6.15 1.82 12.88
C ALA A 141 7.26 1.23 12.00
N GLY A 142 8.25 2.04 11.62
CA GLY A 142 9.41 1.59 10.84
C GLY A 142 9.26 1.85 9.35
N GLY A 143 9.71 3.03 8.94
CA GLY A 143 9.87 3.44 7.54
C GLY A 143 10.65 4.74 7.35
N GLY A 144 11.17 5.34 8.43
CA GLY A 144 11.77 6.68 8.41
C GLY A 144 13.07 6.85 7.60
N LEU A 145 13.78 5.77 7.28
CA LEU A 145 15.01 5.83 6.46
C LEU A 145 14.74 6.00 4.95
N TRP A 146 13.49 5.90 4.49
CA TRP A 146 13.15 6.11 3.07
C TRP A 146 13.10 7.61 2.69
N PHE A 147 12.91 8.51 3.66
CA PHE A 147 12.84 9.95 3.41
C PHE A 147 14.20 10.66 3.37
N THR A 148 15.28 10.00 3.81
CA THR A 148 16.65 10.55 3.76
C THR A 148 17.47 10.07 2.56
N GLY A 149 16.88 9.27 1.66
CA GLY A 149 17.57 8.60 0.55
C GLY A 149 17.09 8.96 -0.85
N ARG A 150 16.49 10.14 -1.08
CA ARG A 150 16.13 10.61 -2.44
C ARG A 150 16.86 11.87 -2.88
N SER A 151 18.07 12.06 -2.39
CA SER A 151 19.03 13.02 -2.92
C SER A 151 20.45 12.48 -2.75
N GLY A 152 21.00 11.89 -3.80
CA GLY A 152 22.35 11.33 -3.82
C GLY A 152 22.36 10.03 -4.60
N GLY A 153 23.00 10.05 -5.77
CA GLY A 153 23.21 8.87 -6.58
C GLY A 153 24.36 8.06 -6.01
N ASP A 154 24.05 6.87 -5.53
CA ASP A 154 25.00 5.80 -5.28
C ASP A 154 24.21 4.52 -5.01
N GLY A 155 24.17 3.67 -6.04
CA GLY A 155 23.61 2.34 -6.01
C GLY A 155 24.39 1.40 -5.08
N SER A 156 24.29 1.61 -3.78
CA SER A 156 24.50 0.55 -2.81
C SER A 156 23.13 -0.01 -2.44
N GLY A 157 22.88 -1.25 -2.88
CA GLY A 157 21.82 -2.06 -2.33
C GLY A 157 22.05 -2.21 -0.83
N ASN A 158 21.42 -1.35 -0.04
CA ASN A 158 21.21 -1.61 1.37
C ASN A 158 19.80 -2.17 1.48
N ASP A 159 19.74 -3.49 1.27
CA ASP A 159 18.70 -4.38 1.75
C ASP A 159 18.49 -4.13 3.24
N GLY A 160 17.74 -3.10 3.61
CA GLY A 160 17.37 -2.77 4.98
C GLY A 160 16.33 -3.76 5.50
N TRP A 161 16.73 -5.03 5.60
CA TRP A 161 16.12 -6.09 6.40
C TRP A 161 15.42 -5.57 7.66
N ALA A 162 14.13 -5.27 7.50
CA ALA A 162 13.05 -5.41 8.47
C ALA A 162 13.38 -5.15 9.96
N ALA A 163 14.16 -4.12 10.27
CA ALA A 163 14.07 -3.49 11.58
C ALA A 163 12.76 -2.71 11.59
N GLY A 164 11.64 -3.41 11.84
CA GLY A 164 10.38 -2.77 12.24
C GLY A 164 10.70 -1.70 13.28
N GLY A 165 10.05 -0.54 13.20
CA GLY A 165 10.50 0.71 13.82
C GLY A 165 10.69 0.66 15.34
N LEU A 166 10.72 1.81 16.02
CA LEU A 166 10.93 1.81 17.48
C LEU A 166 10.00 0.82 18.23
N ILE A 167 8.76 0.66 17.78
CA ILE A 167 7.83 -0.36 18.29
C ILE A 167 8.39 -1.77 18.11
N GLY A 168 8.78 -2.15 16.90
CA GLY A 168 9.30 -3.49 16.59
C GLY A 168 10.54 -3.85 17.40
N LEU A 169 11.48 -2.91 17.55
CA LEU A 169 12.66 -3.10 18.39
C LEU A 169 12.29 -3.33 19.86
N LEU A 170 11.39 -2.52 20.40
CA LEU A 170 10.96 -2.62 21.80
C LEU A 170 10.16 -3.90 22.06
N VAL A 171 9.31 -4.31 21.13
CA VAL A 171 8.58 -5.58 21.19
C VAL A 171 9.53 -6.77 21.08
N LEU A 172 10.60 -6.69 20.27
CA LEU A 172 11.63 -7.71 20.23
C LEU A 172 12.35 -7.85 21.58
N ILE A 173 12.76 -6.73 22.19
CA ILE A 173 13.34 -6.72 23.53
C ILE A 173 12.36 -7.33 24.54
N ALA A 174 11.07 -6.97 24.46
CA ALA A 174 10.04 -7.53 25.32
C ALA A 174 9.88 -9.03 25.12
N GLY A 175 9.91 -9.52 23.87
CA GLY A 175 9.86 -10.93 23.51
C GLY A 175 11.05 -11.72 24.04
N ILE A 176 12.27 -11.17 23.98
CA ILE A 176 13.47 -11.77 24.57
C ILE A 176 13.35 -11.84 26.10
N VAL A 177 12.89 -10.76 26.75
CA VAL A 177 12.69 -10.76 28.21
C VAL A 177 11.59 -11.75 28.60
N LEU A 178 10.49 -11.83 27.83
CA LEU A 178 9.43 -12.83 28.01
C LEU A 178 9.97 -14.25 27.84
N LEU A 179 10.84 -14.50 26.86
CA LEU A 179 11.45 -15.80 26.61
C LEU A 179 12.31 -16.26 27.79
N VAL A 180 13.16 -15.37 28.32
CA VAL A 180 14.12 -15.70 29.40
C VAL A 180 13.45 -15.69 30.78
N ARG A 181 12.67 -14.66 31.10
CA ARG A 181 12.10 -14.45 32.44
C ARG A 181 10.66 -14.95 32.58
N GLY A 182 9.99 -15.29 31.47
CA GLY A 182 8.60 -15.71 31.47
C GLY A 182 7.60 -14.61 31.84
N ARG A 183 8.01 -13.33 31.79
CA ARG A 183 7.15 -12.18 32.11
C ARG A 183 7.41 -11.03 31.15
N TYR A 184 6.35 -10.45 30.61
CA TYR A 184 6.42 -9.24 29.78
C TYR A 184 6.64 -8.01 30.68
N PRO A 185 7.65 -7.15 30.43
CA PRO A 185 7.88 -5.95 31.24
C PRO A 185 6.75 -4.93 31.09
N ARG A 186 6.04 -4.61 32.19
CA ARG A 186 4.89 -3.68 32.16
C ARG A 186 5.24 -2.29 31.64
N SER A 187 6.38 -1.73 32.04
CA SER A 187 6.81 -0.41 31.56
C SER A 187 7.02 -0.36 30.04
N LEU A 188 7.52 -1.46 29.46
CA LEU A 188 7.72 -1.60 28.03
C LEU A 188 6.39 -1.77 27.29
N TYR A 189 5.46 -2.54 27.88
CA TYR A 189 4.10 -2.67 27.38
C TYR A 189 3.37 -1.32 27.37
N ASP A 190 3.39 -0.59 28.49
CA ASP A 190 2.71 0.70 28.63
C ASP A 190 3.24 1.73 27.63
N PHE A 191 4.55 1.68 27.34
CA PHE A 191 5.21 2.54 26.37
C PHE A 191 4.86 2.16 24.92
N VAL A 192 4.96 0.88 24.57
CA VAL A 192 4.59 0.36 23.24
C VAL A 192 3.13 0.70 22.90
N LEU A 193 2.22 0.44 23.84
CA LEU A 193 0.82 0.73 23.66
C LEU A 193 0.53 2.23 23.50
N GLY A 194 1.30 3.09 24.16
CA GLY A 194 1.22 4.53 23.95
C GLY A 194 1.61 4.96 22.52
N MET A 195 2.61 4.30 21.94
CA MET A 195 3.01 4.54 20.54
C MET A 195 1.96 4.00 19.57
N ASP A 196 1.44 2.79 19.77
CA ASP A 196 0.37 2.21 18.96
C ASP A 196 -0.89 3.08 18.98
N ARG A 197 -1.28 3.56 20.16
CA ARG A 197 -2.39 4.49 20.34
C ARG A 197 -2.17 5.76 19.53
N TRP A 198 -0.96 6.31 19.53
CA TRP A 198 -0.61 7.46 18.69
C TRP A 198 -0.80 7.13 17.20
N VAL A 199 -0.21 6.03 16.73
CA VAL A 199 -0.28 5.60 15.32
C VAL A 199 -1.75 5.45 14.87
N LEU A 200 -2.60 4.82 15.68
CA LEU A 200 -4.02 4.63 15.37
C LEU A 200 -4.81 5.94 15.34
N ARG A 201 -4.52 6.88 16.25
CA ARG A 201 -5.13 8.23 16.23
C ARG A 201 -4.75 8.99 14.97
N VAL A 202 -3.49 8.89 14.53
CA VAL A 202 -3.02 9.49 13.28
C VAL A 202 -3.68 8.82 12.07
N ALA A 203 -3.78 7.49 12.05
CA ALA A 203 -4.44 6.75 10.98
C ALA A 203 -5.92 7.15 10.84
N ALA A 204 -6.65 7.30 11.95
CA ALA A 204 -8.03 7.76 11.95
C ALA A 204 -8.16 9.22 11.46
N TYR A 205 -7.23 10.09 11.83
CA TYR A 205 -7.19 11.48 11.36
C TYR A 205 -6.90 11.57 9.84
N ALA A 206 -5.89 10.84 9.38
CA ALA A 206 -5.49 10.75 7.96
C ALA A 206 -6.59 10.12 7.10
N GLY A 207 -7.27 9.09 7.63
CA GLY A 207 -8.45 8.45 7.01
C GLY A 207 -9.73 9.29 7.07
N LEU A 208 -9.63 10.57 7.46
CA LEU A 208 -10.73 11.54 7.52
C LEU A 208 -11.87 11.18 8.49
N MET A 209 -11.60 10.33 9.48
CA MET A 209 -12.61 9.87 10.44
C MET A 209 -12.85 10.85 11.59
N THR A 210 -11.92 11.76 11.86
CA THR A 210 -12.03 12.75 12.95
C THR A 210 -11.37 14.05 12.58
N ASP A 211 -12.03 15.20 12.78
CA ASP A 211 -11.44 16.54 12.58
C ASP A 211 -10.55 16.99 13.73
N SER A 212 -10.58 16.29 14.87
CA SER A 212 -9.72 16.59 16.02
C SER A 212 -8.28 16.20 15.74
N TYR A 213 -7.38 17.19 15.73
CA TYR A 213 -5.95 16.99 15.52
C TYR A 213 -5.35 16.07 16.59
N PRO A 214 -4.56 15.04 16.23
CA PRO A 214 -3.98 14.13 17.21
C PRO A 214 -3.01 14.88 18.15
N PRO A 215 -3.17 14.76 19.48
CA PRO A 215 -2.31 15.47 20.42
C PRO A 215 -0.88 14.91 20.40
N PHE A 216 0.14 15.78 20.48
CA PHE A 216 1.55 15.38 20.63
C PHE A 216 1.85 14.91 22.06
N ARG A 217 1.18 13.85 22.50
CA ARG A 217 1.39 13.25 23.81
C ARG A 217 1.32 11.73 23.71
N LEU A 218 2.25 11.08 24.40
CA LEU A 218 2.25 9.64 24.54
C LEU A 218 1.39 9.27 25.74
N ASP A 219 0.16 8.85 25.48
CA ASP A 219 -0.71 8.31 26.52
C ASP A 219 -0.27 6.87 26.81
N MET A 220 0.46 6.65 27.90
CA MET A 220 0.97 5.32 28.27
C MET A 220 -0.12 4.47 28.96
N GLY A 221 0.03 3.15 28.86
CA GLY A 221 -0.78 2.19 29.61
C GLY A 221 -1.96 1.59 28.85
N GLY A 222 -2.46 0.46 29.40
CA GLY A 222 -3.52 -0.40 28.85
C GLY A 222 -4.77 0.33 28.40
N THR A 223 -5.34 1.12 29.29
CA THR A 223 -6.59 1.86 29.06
C THR A 223 -6.28 3.27 28.58
N ASP A 224 -7.01 3.76 27.58
CA ASP A 224 -6.92 5.15 27.15
C ASP A 224 -7.32 6.06 28.33
N PRO A 225 -6.46 7.00 28.77
CA PRO A 225 -6.81 7.90 29.86
C PRO A 225 -7.96 8.82 29.41
N GLY A 226 -9.19 8.41 29.74
CA GLY A 226 -10.36 9.27 29.75
C GLY A 226 -10.19 10.46 30.71
N PRO A 227 -11.18 11.37 30.80
CA PRO A 227 -11.06 12.58 31.60
C PRO A 227 -10.69 12.25 33.04
N VAL A 228 -9.65 12.92 33.55
CA VAL A 228 -9.36 12.95 35.00
C VAL A 228 -10.49 13.76 35.62
N ARG A 229 -11.36 13.12 36.43
CA ARG A 229 -12.30 13.89 37.26
C ARG A 229 -11.47 14.78 38.20
N PRO A 230 -11.86 16.04 38.42
CA PRO A 230 -11.25 16.86 39.46
C PRO A 230 -11.24 16.07 40.77
N GLY A 231 -10.06 15.87 41.35
CA GLY A 231 -9.95 15.31 42.69
C GLY A 231 -10.70 16.19 43.69
N PRO A 232 -11.22 15.64 44.80
CA PRO A 232 -11.79 16.44 45.87
C PRO A 232 -10.76 17.48 46.31
N LEU A 233 -11.13 18.77 46.27
CA LEU A 233 -10.27 19.84 46.77
C LEU A 233 -9.85 19.54 48.22
N PRO A 234 -8.57 19.73 48.61
CA PRO A 234 -8.17 19.60 49.99
C PRO A 234 -8.82 20.72 50.83
N GLY A 235 -9.73 20.33 51.73
CA GLY A 235 -10.06 21.02 52.98
C GLY A 235 -10.50 22.48 52.90
N THR A 236 -11.81 22.71 52.80
CA THR A 236 -12.44 23.84 53.51
C THR A 236 -12.94 23.31 54.86
N PRO A 237 -12.42 23.75 56.01
CA PRO A 237 -13.00 23.37 57.29
C PRO A 237 -14.30 24.14 57.52
N GLY A 238 -15.40 23.41 57.75
CA GLY A 238 -16.60 23.93 58.39
C GLY A 238 -17.81 24.17 57.48
N GLY A 239 -18.70 23.18 57.43
CA GLY A 239 -20.09 23.34 56.97
C GLY A 239 -20.85 22.04 57.23
N PRO A 240 -21.92 22.01 58.05
CA PRO A 240 -22.57 20.78 58.45
C PRO A 240 -23.20 20.04 57.26
N ALA A 241 -23.01 18.72 57.27
CA ALA A 241 -23.49 17.79 56.26
C ALA A 241 -25.01 17.89 56.07
N ALA A 242 -25.43 18.39 54.90
CA ALA A 242 -26.78 18.18 54.41
C ALA A 242 -26.86 16.75 53.85
N ALA A 243 -27.52 15.88 54.61
CA ALA A 243 -27.89 14.55 54.16
C ALA A 243 -28.82 14.66 52.94
N VAL A 244 -28.36 14.14 51.79
CA VAL A 244 -29.22 13.88 50.63
C VAL A 244 -29.84 12.49 50.83
N PRO A 245 -31.15 12.30 50.65
CA PRO A 245 -31.81 11.02 50.94
C PRO A 245 -31.35 9.94 49.95
N ALA A 246 -31.09 8.75 50.48
CA ALA A 246 -30.99 7.52 49.71
C ALA A 246 -32.37 7.18 49.14
N GLY A 247 -32.52 7.21 47.82
CA GLY A 247 -33.78 6.90 47.16
C GLY A 247 -33.80 7.34 45.70
N ALA A 248 -32.96 6.71 44.88
CA ALA A 248 -33.14 6.71 43.43
C ALA A 248 -32.50 5.45 42.86
N ASP A 249 -33.32 4.40 42.81
CA ASP A 249 -33.06 3.20 42.01
C ASP A 249 -32.75 3.65 40.57
N THR A 250 -31.47 3.61 40.21
CA THR A 250 -31.08 3.73 38.80
C THR A 250 -31.27 2.34 38.21
N SER A 251 -32.51 2.04 37.84
CA SER A 251 -32.82 0.94 36.94
C SER A 251 -32.02 1.17 35.66
N ALA A 252 -30.97 0.37 35.49
CA ALA A 252 -30.19 0.31 34.27
C ALA A 252 -31.13 -0.17 33.16
N ALA A 253 -31.62 0.78 32.36
CA ALA A 253 -32.37 0.47 31.16
C ALA A 253 -31.48 -0.40 30.25
N PRO A 254 -31.89 -1.62 29.88
CA PRO A 254 -31.16 -2.41 28.90
C PRO A 254 -31.19 -1.63 27.59
N HIS A 255 -30.01 -1.23 27.13
CA HIS A 255 -29.82 -0.64 25.82
C HIS A 255 -30.22 -1.70 24.81
N THR A 256 -31.43 -1.57 24.29
CA THR A 256 -31.91 -2.36 23.15
C THR A 256 -30.96 -2.05 22.00
N GLY A 257 -30.07 -2.99 21.70
CA GLY A 257 -29.10 -2.88 20.63
C GLY A 257 -29.80 -2.50 19.34
N ALA A 258 -29.48 -1.33 18.80
CA ALA A 258 -29.77 -1.04 17.41
C ALA A 258 -29.21 -2.19 16.56
N PRO A 259 -29.96 -2.71 15.58
CA PRO A 259 -29.52 -3.87 14.82
C PRO A 259 -28.20 -3.52 14.13
N ALA A 260 -27.10 -4.09 14.62
CA ALA A 260 -25.82 -4.05 13.96
C ALA A 260 -26.05 -4.60 12.55
N HIS A 261 -25.92 -3.73 11.54
CA HIS A 261 -26.07 -4.13 10.16
C HIS A 261 -24.93 -5.10 9.83
N ARG A 262 -25.22 -6.40 9.96
CA ARG A 262 -24.26 -7.48 9.73
C ARG A 262 -23.92 -7.49 8.25
N TRP A 263 -22.75 -6.96 7.92
CA TRP A 263 -22.08 -7.30 6.67
C TRP A 263 -21.86 -8.82 6.70
N THR A 264 -22.63 -9.55 5.90
CA THR A 264 -22.43 -10.99 5.75
C THR A 264 -21.10 -11.20 5.03
N GLY A 265 -20.34 -12.24 5.40
CA GLY A 265 -19.03 -12.53 4.80
C GLY A 265 -19.05 -12.55 3.27
N GLY A 266 -20.17 -12.96 2.65
CA GLY A 266 -20.36 -12.90 1.20
C GLY A 266 -20.31 -11.49 0.59
N ARG A 267 -20.75 -10.46 1.31
CA ARG A 267 -20.67 -9.05 0.85
C ARG A 267 -19.24 -8.51 0.91
N VAL A 268 -18.49 -8.91 1.94
CA VAL A 268 -17.06 -8.62 2.06
C VAL A 268 -16.30 -9.30 0.92
N VAL A 269 -16.60 -10.57 0.65
CA VAL A 269 -16.01 -11.32 -0.48
C VAL A 269 -16.33 -10.67 -1.82
N ALA A 270 -17.58 -10.25 -2.06
CA ALA A 270 -17.95 -9.57 -3.32
C ALA A 270 -17.24 -8.21 -3.51
N LEU A 271 -17.08 -7.41 -2.44
CA LEU A 271 -16.30 -6.17 -2.51
C LEU A 271 -14.81 -6.43 -2.72
N VAL A 272 -14.26 -7.44 -2.04
CA VAL A 272 -12.86 -7.85 -2.20
C VAL A 272 -12.62 -8.31 -3.64
N LEU A 273 -13.49 -9.13 -4.22
CA LEU A 273 -13.41 -9.57 -5.62
C LEU A 273 -13.57 -8.41 -6.60
N GLY A 274 -14.51 -7.49 -6.37
CA GLY A 274 -14.67 -6.30 -7.20
C GLY A 274 -13.45 -5.39 -7.16
N ALA A 275 -12.90 -5.14 -5.97
CA ALA A 275 -11.68 -4.34 -5.80
C ALA A 275 -10.46 -5.01 -6.45
N LEU A 276 -10.30 -6.33 -6.27
CA LEU A 276 -9.27 -7.16 -6.93
C LEU A 276 -9.27 -7.04 -8.46
N VAL A 277 -10.42 -6.76 -9.07
CA VAL A 277 -10.56 -6.59 -10.52
C VAL A 277 -10.35 -5.13 -10.96
N VAL A 278 -10.85 -4.15 -10.20
CA VAL A 278 -10.73 -2.70 -10.54
C VAL A 278 -9.29 -2.20 -10.46
N LEU A 279 -8.47 -2.78 -9.60
CA LEU A 279 -7.11 -2.26 -9.36
C LEU A 279 -6.09 -2.58 -10.44
N PRO A 280 -5.96 -3.83 -10.92
CA PRO A 280 -5.14 -4.09 -12.09
C PRO A 280 -5.64 -3.30 -13.31
N SER A 281 -6.96 -3.08 -13.41
CA SER A 281 -7.53 -2.22 -14.44
C SER A 281 -6.97 -0.79 -14.42
N THR A 282 -6.91 -0.12 -13.26
CA THR A 282 -6.31 1.22 -13.17
C THR A 282 -4.86 1.24 -13.60
N GLY A 283 -4.06 0.24 -13.20
CA GLY A 283 -2.67 0.13 -13.62
C GLY A 283 -2.53 -0.02 -15.14
N LEU A 284 -3.33 -0.89 -15.75
CA LEU A 284 -3.36 -1.11 -17.20
C LEU A 284 -3.81 0.17 -17.95
N LEU A 285 -4.80 0.88 -17.43
CA LEU A 285 -5.26 2.14 -18.02
C LEU A 285 -4.18 3.23 -17.94
N THR A 286 -3.56 3.44 -16.78
CA THR A 286 -2.50 4.44 -16.63
C THR A 286 -1.28 4.10 -17.48
N ALA A 287 -0.88 2.82 -17.53
CA ALA A 287 0.20 2.35 -18.40
C ALA A 287 -0.13 2.55 -19.89
N GLY A 288 -1.34 2.18 -20.32
CA GLY A 288 -1.78 2.35 -21.70
C GLY A 288 -1.87 3.81 -22.13
N VAL A 289 -2.39 4.70 -21.27
CA VAL A 289 -2.42 6.16 -21.52
C VAL A 289 -1.00 6.72 -21.60
N GLY A 290 -0.13 6.36 -20.64
CA GLY A 290 1.25 6.83 -20.61
C GLY A 290 2.03 6.40 -21.85
N LEU A 291 1.87 5.13 -22.25
CA LEU A 291 2.52 4.57 -23.44
C LEU A 291 2.02 5.24 -24.72
N HIS A 292 0.71 5.44 -24.86
CA HIS A 292 0.14 6.13 -26.02
C HIS A 292 0.57 7.60 -26.08
N TRP A 293 0.60 8.29 -24.94
CA TRP A 293 1.08 9.66 -24.86
C TRP A 293 2.54 9.77 -25.28
N ALA A 294 3.41 8.90 -24.73
CA ALA A 294 4.82 8.84 -25.11
C ALA A 294 5.02 8.52 -26.60
N ASP A 295 4.27 7.57 -27.15
CA ASP A 295 4.28 7.23 -28.58
C ASP A 295 3.90 8.41 -29.49
N GLN A 296 3.06 9.33 -29.01
CA GLN A 296 2.64 10.52 -29.76
C GLN A 296 3.61 11.70 -29.61
N THR A 297 4.26 11.84 -28.45
CA THR A 297 5.12 13.01 -28.17
C THR A 297 6.59 12.78 -28.47
N GLN A 298 7.09 11.55 -28.34
CA GLN A 298 8.51 11.22 -28.53
C GLN A 298 8.84 10.77 -29.96
N ARG A 299 7.85 10.62 -30.83
CA ARG A 299 8.04 10.08 -32.17
C ARG A 299 8.24 11.19 -33.20
N GLU A 300 9.31 11.09 -33.97
CA GLU A 300 9.58 11.95 -35.13
C GLU A 300 9.29 11.16 -36.41
N GLY A 301 8.11 11.37 -36.99
CA GLY A 301 7.62 10.55 -38.10
C GLY A 301 7.27 9.14 -37.61
N GLU A 302 7.97 8.11 -38.11
CA GLU A 302 7.82 6.71 -37.69
C GLU A 302 8.88 6.28 -36.66
N TRP A 303 9.89 7.12 -36.44
CA TRP A 303 11.10 6.80 -35.69
C TRP A 303 11.00 7.33 -34.25
N LEU A 304 11.40 6.50 -33.29
CA LEU A 304 11.72 6.94 -31.93
C LEU A 304 13.23 7.10 -31.86
N THR A 305 13.69 8.34 -31.74
CA THR A 305 15.11 8.71 -31.79
C THR A 305 15.59 9.02 -30.37
N SER A 306 16.79 8.53 -30.02
CA SER A 306 17.48 8.94 -28.81
C SER A 306 18.10 10.33 -28.98
N ASP A 307 18.41 11.00 -27.86
CA ASP A 307 19.24 12.20 -27.91
C ASP A 307 20.63 11.87 -28.51
N ASP A 308 21.25 12.86 -29.17
CA ASP A 308 22.63 12.77 -29.64
C ASP A 308 23.60 12.75 -28.45
N GLU A 309 24.46 11.74 -28.42
CA GLU A 309 25.45 11.59 -27.35
C GLU A 309 26.87 11.53 -27.93
N SER A 310 27.74 12.43 -27.47
CA SER A 310 29.14 12.48 -27.88
C SER A 310 29.97 11.50 -27.08
N VAL A 311 30.58 10.53 -27.75
CA VAL A 311 31.40 9.49 -27.15
C VAL A 311 32.81 9.58 -27.73
N SER A 312 33.81 9.61 -26.84
CA SER A 312 35.21 9.60 -27.24
C SER A 312 36.02 8.52 -26.53
N THR A 313 36.94 7.90 -27.27
CA THR A 313 37.92 6.95 -26.74
C THR A 313 39.26 7.14 -27.44
N ALA A 314 40.35 6.95 -26.69
CA ALA A 314 41.70 6.89 -27.25
C ALA A 314 42.01 5.55 -27.92
N GLY A 315 41.22 4.51 -27.66
CA GLY A 315 41.40 3.16 -28.20
C GLY A 315 41.01 3.03 -29.68
N TYR A 316 40.97 1.80 -30.20
CA TYR A 316 40.71 1.53 -31.61
C TYR A 316 39.23 1.28 -31.92
N ALA A 317 38.44 0.86 -30.94
CA ALA A 317 37.04 0.52 -31.13
C ALA A 317 36.15 0.91 -29.96
N LEU A 318 34.96 1.42 -30.29
CA LEU A 318 33.81 1.52 -29.39
C LEU A 318 32.91 0.31 -29.66
N VAL A 319 32.55 -0.41 -28.61
CA VAL A 319 31.78 -1.67 -28.72
C VAL A 319 30.64 -1.64 -27.73
N THR A 320 29.46 -2.07 -28.15
CA THR A 320 28.31 -2.26 -27.26
C THR A 320 28.41 -3.57 -26.48
N ASP A 321 27.79 -3.64 -25.30
CA ASP A 321 27.57 -4.92 -24.63
C ASP A 321 26.73 -5.89 -25.49
N ASP A 322 26.83 -7.18 -25.20
CA ASP A 322 26.18 -8.25 -25.96
C ASP A 322 24.64 -8.03 -25.98
N ILE A 323 24.08 -7.80 -27.17
CA ILE A 323 22.64 -7.61 -27.37
C ILE A 323 22.00 -8.97 -27.66
N SER A 324 21.47 -9.63 -26.64
CA SER A 324 20.72 -10.89 -26.78
C SER A 324 19.26 -10.61 -27.15
N LEU A 325 18.87 -11.06 -28.34
CA LEU A 325 17.51 -10.94 -28.90
C LEU A 325 16.75 -12.28 -28.90
N ASP A 326 17.19 -13.26 -28.12
CA ASP A 326 16.65 -14.63 -28.05
C ASP A 326 16.15 -15.03 -26.65
N ALA A 327 15.96 -14.05 -25.76
CA ALA A 327 15.52 -14.30 -24.39
C ALA A 327 14.13 -15.00 -24.36
N ALA A 328 14.07 -16.15 -23.69
CA ALA A 328 12.85 -16.94 -23.55
C ALA A 328 11.69 -16.11 -22.98
N GLY A 329 10.63 -15.92 -23.78
CA GLY A 329 9.47 -15.08 -23.43
C GLY A 329 9.50 -13.65 -23.96
N ALA A 330 10.58 -13.23 -24.64
CA ALA A 330 10.74 -11.92 -25.27
C ALA A 330 10.73 -11.96 -26.81
N GLU A 331 10.65 -13.14 -27.45
CA GLU A 331 10.62 -13.32 -28.91
C GLU A 331 9.53 -12.45 -29.58
N TRP A 332 8.37 -12.31 -28.93
CA TRP A 332 7.27 -11.47 -29.42
C TRP A 332 7.63 -9.98 -29.54
N ILE A 333 8.61 -9.50 -28.78
CA ILE A 333 9.10 -8.10 -28.82
C ILE A 333 9.85 -7.85 -30.14
N VAL A 334 10.73 -8.76 -30.53
CA VAL A 334 11.50 -8.63 -31.78
C VAL A 334 10.60 -8.82 -32.99
N ASP A 335 9.68 -9.77 -32.93
CA ASP A 335 8.83 -10.11 -34.08
C ASP A 335 7.66 -9.14 -34.31
N ASN A 336 7.17 -8.47 -33.24
CA ASN A 336 5.94 -7.67 -33.32
C ASN A 336 6.06 -6.25 -32.76
N LEU A 337 7.04 -5.97 -31.89
CA LEU A 337 7.16 -4.66 -31.23
C LEU A 337 8.15 -3.75 -31.93
N ILE A 338 9.37 -4.23 -32.20
CA ILE A 338 10.46 -3.46 -32.82
C ILE A 338 10.51 -3.78 -34.32
N GLY A 339 10.62 -2.73 -35.15
CA GLY A 339 10.83 -2.85 -36.59
C GLY A 339 12.29 -2.60 -36.95
N GLU A 340 12.52 -1.74 -37.92
CA GLU A 340 13.85 -1.32 -38.35
C GLU A 340 14.55 -0.43 -37.30
N VAL A 341 15.85 -0.64 -37.13
CA VAL A 341 16.76 0.15 -36.30
C VAL A 341 17.72 0.92 -37.21
N ARG A 342 17.98 2.17 -36.85
CA ARG A 342 18.90 3.07 -37.52
C ARG A 342 19.90 3.60 -36.51
N LEU A 343 21.17 3.47 -36.83
CA LEU A 343 22.26 4.12 -36.11
C LEU A 343 22.77 5.27 -36.98
N GLU A 344 22.76 6.46 -36.43
CA GLU A 344 23.38 7.64 -37.01
C GLU A 344 24.67 7.93 -36.25
N MET A 345 25.76 8.11 -37.00
CA MET A 345 27.07 8.43 -36.44
C MET A 345 27.64 9.62 -37.19
N THR A 346 28.19 10.59 -36.47
CA THR A 346 28.90 11.72 -37.06
C THR A 346 30.26 11.85 -36.42
N ALA A 347 31.31 11.94 -37.24
CA ALA A 347 32.66 12.18 -36.75
C ALA A 347 32.80 13.62 -36.25
N ALA A 348 33.51 13.82 -35.13
CA ALA A 348 33.82 15.16 -34.66
C ALA A 348 34.74 15.93 -35.64
N ASP A 349 35.64 15.20 -36.31
CA ASP A 349 36.48 15.70 -37.39
C ASP A 349 35.92 15.25 -38.76
N PRO A 350 35.53 16.17 -39.66
CA PRO A 350 34.93 15.82 -40.95
C PRO A 350 35.89 15.10 -41.91
N ASP A 351 37.21 15.17 -41.69
CA ASP A 351 38.20 14.48 -42.52
C ASP A 351 38.44 13.03 -42.07
N VAL A 352 37.87 12.63 -40.92
CA VAL A 352 37.97 11.27 -40.39
C VAL A 352 36.81 10.42 -40.93
N GLU A 353 37.14 9.32 -41.60
CA GLU A 353 36.17 8.32 -42.01
C GLU A 353 35.87 7.35 -40.84
N LEU A 354 34.61 7.30 -40.43
CA LEU A 354 34.13 6.35 -39.44
C LEU A 354 33.57 5.11 -40.12
N PHE A 355 33.58 4.02 -39.38
CA PHE A 355 32.97 2.75 -39.71
C PHE A 355 32.03 2.36 -38.57
N ALA A 356 30.79 1.95 -38.87
CA ALA A 356 30.01 1.13 -37.96
C ALA A 356 29.55 -0.16 -38.61
N GLY A 357 29.59 -1.24 -37.82
CA GLY A 357 29.19 -2.56 -38.24
C GLY A 357 28.37 -3.28 -37.18
N ILE A 358 27.39 -4.06 -37.64
CA ILE A 358 26.59 -4.97 -36.82
C ILE A 358 26.87 -6.39 -37.29
N ALA A 359 27.26 -7.25 -36.36
CA ALA A 359 27.58 -8.65 -36.64
C ALA A 359 27.25 -9.55 -35.44
N PRO A 360 27.19 -10.88 -35.66
CA PRO A 360 27.05 -11.83 -34.57
C PRO A 360 28.16 -11.66 -33.54
N THR A 361 27.82 -11.65 -32.25
CA THR A 361 28.76 -11.38 -31.16
C THR A 361 30.02 -12.24 -31.21
N ARG A 362 29.90 -13.51 -31.64
CA ARG A 362 31.06 -14.40 -31.80
C ARG A 362 32.07 -13.89 -32.83
N ALA A 363 31.59 -13.45 -34.00
CA ALA A 363 32.47 -12.96 -35.07
C ALA A 363 33.20 -11.67 -34.65
N VAL A 364 32.47 -10.74 -34.00
CA VAL A 364 33.05 -9.51 -33.46
C VAL A 364 34.10 -9.80 -32.38
N ARG A 365 33.81 -10.76 -31.50
CA ARG A 365 34.72 -11.16 -30.43
C ARG A 365 36.03 -11.74 -30.97
N ASP A 366 35.94 -12.53 -32.03
CA ASP A 366 37.09 -13.12 -32.70
C ASP A 366 37.93 -12.05 -33.43
N TYR A 367 37.28 -11.12 -34.14
CA TYR A 367 37.94 -10.01 -34.81
C TYR A 367 38.65 -9.05 -33.84
N LEU A 368 38.00 -8.73 -32.72
CA LEU A 368 38.54 -7.83 -31.69
C LEU A 368 39.36 -8.55 -30.61
N ALA A 369 39.79 -9.80 -30.86
CA ALA A 369 40.62 -10.54 -29.93
C ALA A 369 42.00 -9.88 -29.79
N GLY A 370 42.29 -9.34 -28.60
CA GLY A 370 43.54 -8.62 -28.33
C GLY A 370 43.58 -7.18 -28.85
N VAL A 371 42.46 -6.65 -29.36
CA VAL A 371 42.34 -5.24 -29.79
C VAL A 371 41.92 -4.37 -28.61
N GLU A 372 42.57 -3.22 -28.45
CA GLU A 372 42.16 -2.24 -27.43
C GLU A 372 40.82 -1.61 -27.82
N ARG A 373 39.85 -1.68 -26.90
CA ARG A 373 38.47 -1.26 -27.14
C ARG A 373 37.83 -0.71 -25.86
N SER A 374 36.91 0.23 -26.02
CA SER A 374 36.06 0.71 -24.93
C SER A 374 34.66 0.12 -25.10
N ARG A 375 34.12 -0.43 -24.02
CA ARG A 375 32.77 -0.99 -23.98
C ARG A 375 31.78 0.05 -23.47
N LEU A 376 30.73 0.26 -24.24
CA LEU A 376 29.53 0.98 -23.83
C LEU A 376 28.67 0.02 -23.00
N GLY A 377 28.37 0.40 -21.76
CA GLY A 377 27.43 -0.34 -20.92
C GLY A 377 26.01 -0.39 -21.50
N THR A 378 25.05 -0.89 -20.71
CA THR A 378 23.66 -1.13 -21.15
C THR A 378 23.05 0.04 -21.95
N VAL A 379 22.79 -0.19 -23.24
CA VAL A 379 22.11 0.75 -24.14
C VAL A 379 20.61 0.46 -24.14
N GLY A 380 19.75 1.48 -24.03
CA GLY A 380 18.30 1.27 -24.07
C GLY A 380 17.44 2.53 -24.14
N PRO A 381 16.15 2.38 -24.50
CA PRO A 381 15.21 3.48 -24.81
C PRO A 381 14.87 4.42 -23.63
N GLY A 382 15.53 4.28 -22.48
CA GLY A 382 15.40 5.18 -21.34
C GLY A 382 16.73 5.66 -20.75
N TYR A 383 17.88 5.23 -21.31
CA TYR A 383 19.21 5.49 -20.75
C TYR A 383 20.16 6.21 -21.71
N GLY A 384 19.78 6.48 -22.96
CA GLY A 384 20.68 7.07 -23.97
C GLY A 384 21.61 6.03 -24.61
N VAL A 385 22.66 6.51 -25.28
CA VAL A 385 23.69 5.66 -25.94
C VAL A 385 24.74 5.20 -24.93
N VAL A 386 24.95 5.97 -23.84
CA VAL A 386 25.83 5.60 -22.72
C VAL A 386 24.98 5.24 -21.50
N GLY A 387 24.98 3.95 -21.15
CA GLY A 387 24.33 3.47 -19.92
C GLY A 387 24.95 4.04 -18.63
N PRO A 388 24.29 3.87 -17.47
CA PRO A 388 24.77 4.36 -16.17
C PRO A 388 26.15 3.80 -15.76
N ASP A 389 26.57 2.69 -16.37
CA ASP A 389 27.85 2.04 -16.13
C ASP A 389 29.02 2.70 -16.89
N GLY A 390 28.75 3.66 -17.78
CA GLY A 390 29.74 4.42 -18.52
C GLY A 390 30.54 3.60 -19.54
N LEU A 391 31.76 4.07 -19.83
CA LEU A 391 32.73 3.39 -20.71
C LEU A 391 33.69 2.54 -19.88
N THR A 392 33.86 1.27 -20.26
CA THR A 392 34.88 0.38 -19.67
C THR A 392 35.96 0.04 -20.70
N ASP A 393 37.19 0.45 -20.43
CA ASP A 393 38.32 0.21 -21.32
C ASP A 393 38.88 -1.20 -21.16
N VAL A 394 39.16 -1.85 -22.28
CA VAL A 394 39.81 -3.15 -22.37
C VAL A 394 41.14 -2.96 -23.09
N ALA A 395 42.23 -3.21 -22.38
CA ALA A 395 43.59 -3.09 -22.91
C ALA A 395 43.85 -4.09 -24.05
N GLY A 396 44.63 -3.67 -25.04
CA GLY A 396 44.99 -4.44 -26.23
C GLY A 396 45.91 -3.66 -27.17
N GLY A 397 46.02 -4.11 -28.42
CA GLY A 397 46.77 -3.46 -29.49
C GLY A 397 45.89 -3.04 -30.67
N PRO A 398 46.50 -2.67 -31.82
CA PRO A 398 45.76 -2.34 -33.03
C PRO A 398 45.05 -3.57 -33.64
N PRO A 399 43.96 -3.38 -34.39
CA PRO A 399 43.34 -4.45 -35.17
C PRO A 399 44.28 -4.95 -36.28
N ALA A 400 44.21 -6.24 -36.60
CA ALA A 400 45.08 -6.87 -37.60
C ALA A 400 44.75 -6.47 -39.05
N GLN A 401 43.48 -6.14 -39.31
CA GLN A 401 42.98 -5.67 -40.60
C GLN A 401 41.94 -4.57 -40.35
N PRO A 402 41.72 -3.65 -41.31
CA PRO A 402 40.65 -2.66 -41.21
C PRO A 402 39.27 -3.32 -41.11
N PRO A 403 38.30 -2.67 -40.44
CA PRO A 403 36.95 -3.22 -40.30
C PRO A 403 36.21 -3.31 -41.64
N THR A 404 36.56 -2.47 -42.62
CA THR A 404 35.99 -2.42 -43.98
C THR A 404 36.38 -3.61 -44.86
N GLU A 405 37.44 -4.35 -44.51
CA GLU A 405 37.89 -5.54 -45.24
C GLU A 405 37.24 -6.83 -44.74
N GLN A 406 36.37 -6.76 -43.72
CA GLN A 406 35.76 -7.94 -43.11
C GLN A 406 34.38 -8.25 -43.72
N ASP A 407 34.18 -9.51 -44.11
CA ASP A 407 32.92 -9.95 -44.76
C ASP A 407 31.85 -10.46 -43.78
N PHE A 408 32.12 -10.47 -42.47
CA PHE A 408 31.20 -11.01 -41.46
C PHE A 408 30.12 -10.01 -41.00
N TRP A 409 30.20 -8.76 -41.45
CA TRP A 409 29.22 -7.72 -41.12
C TRP A 409 27.89 -7.98 -41.82
N VAL A 410 26.82 -8.03 -41.04
CA VAL A 410 25.45 -8.19 -41.57
C VAL A 410 24.91 -6.85 -42.07
N ALA A 411 25.30 -5.76 -41.41
CA ALA A 411 25.07 -4.40 -41.86
C ALA A 411 26.32 -3.57 -41.53
N GLN A 412 26.73 -2.71 -42.45
CA GLN A 412 27.87 -1.81 -42.26
C GLN A 412 27.67 -0.48 -43.01
N ALA A 413 28.26 0.58 -42.48
CA ALA A 413 28.34 1.90 -43.11
C ALA A 413 29.71 2.50 -42.82
N ALA A 414 30.33 3.11 -43.83
CA ALA A 414 31.65 3.73 -43.72
C ALA A 414 31.75 4.99 -44.57
N GLY A 415 32.37 6.04 -44.02
CA GLY A 415 32.60 7.29 -44.74
C GLY A 415 32.82 8.49 -43.82
N SER A 416 33.04 9.65 -44.43
CA SER A 416 33.19 10.94 -43.75
C SER A 416 31.83 11.63 -43.53
N GLY A 417 31.78 12.54 -42.56
CA GLY A 417 30.54 13.24 -42.19
C GLY A 417 29.53 12.31 -41.49
N THR A 418 28.25 12.61 -41.63
CA THR A 418 27.16 11.84 -41.02
C THR A 418 26.90 10.57 -41.82
N GLN A 419 27.10 9.42 -41.18
CA GLN A 419 26.85 8.09 -41.73
C GLN A 419 25.65 7.44 -41.07
N THR A 420 24.86 6.72 -41.85
CA THR A 420 23.64 6.07 -41.38
C THR A 420 23.71 4.59 -41.67
N LEU A 421 23.59 3.78 -40.62
CA LEU A 421 23.51 2.33 -40.68
C LEU A 421 22.08 1.90 -40.38
N GLN A 422 21.46 1.15 -41.28
CA GLN A 422 20.12 0.60 -41.10
C GLN A 422 20.18 -0.93 -41.00
N TRP A 423 19.44 -1.48 -40.03
CA TRP A 423 19.40 -2.90 -39.76
C TRP A 423 18.04 -3.31 -39.22
N THR A 424 17.52 -4.44 -39.70
CA THR A 424 16.33 -5.08 -39.14
C THR A 424 16.77 -6.15 -38.13
N PRO A 425 16.46 -5.99 -36.83
CA PRO A 425 16.84 -6.94 -35.80
C PRO A 425 16.26 -8.33 -36.08
N THR A 426 17.07 -9.36 -35.85
CA THR A 426 16.64 -10.76 -35.92
C THR A 426 17.08 -11.50 -34.66
N ALA A 427 16.41 -12.59 -34.30
CA ALA A 427 16.74 -13.36 -33.11
C ALA A 427 18.22 -13.83 -33.14
N GLY A 428 18.95 -13.56 -32.05
CA GLY A 428 20.36 -13.92 -31.90
C GLY A 428 21.15 -12.96 -31.00
N ASP A 429 22.45 -13.22 -30.87
CA ASP A 429 23.40 -12.38 -30.14
C ASP A 429 24.12 -11.43 -31.12
N TRP A 430 23.94 -10.13 -30.91
CA TRP A 430 24.46 -9.10 -31.79
C TRP A 430 25.38 -8.13 -31.04
N THR A 431 26.38 -7.63 -31.74
CA THR A 431 27.27 -6.59 -31.24
C THR A 431 27.44 -5.50 -32.28
N VAL A 432 27.27 -4.25 -31.85
CA VAL A 432 27.55 -3.06 -32.65
C VAL A 432 28.96 -2.58 -32.35
N VAL A 433 29.71 -2.27 -33.40
CA VAL A 433 31.08 -1.76 -33.34
C VAL A 433 31.17 -0.45 -34.10
N VAL A 434 31.80 0.55 -33.50
CA VAL A 434 32.17 1.81 -34.15
C VAL A 434 33.70 1.98 -34.08
N MET A 435 34.33 2.20 -35.23
CA MET A 435 35.78 2.32 -35.39
C MET A 435 36.10 3.40 -36.41
N ARG A 436 37.37 3.78 -36.54
CA ARG A 436 37.84 4.47 -37.75
C ARG A 436 37.89 3.46 -38.91
N ALA A 437 37.54 3.90 -40.12
CA ALA A 437 37.46 3.03 -41.30
C ALA A 437 38.80 2.38 -41.69
N ASP A 438 39.92 3.02 -41.34
CA ASP A 438 41.28 2.52 -41.55
C ASP A 438 41.82 1.64 -40.40
N GLY A 439 41.05 1.48 -39.32
CA GLY A 439 41.43 0.70 -38.14
C GLY A 439 42.42 1.38 -37.20
N SER A 440 42.67 2.69 -37.34
CA SER A 440 43.59 3.42 -36.45
C SER A 440 42.91 3.97 -35.19
N ALA A 441 43.73 4.34 -34.19
CA ALA A 441 43.27 4.71 -32.84
C ALA A 441 42.65 6.11 -32.75
N GLY A 442 41.74 6.28 -31.78
CA GLY A 442 41.04 7.53 -31.50
C GLY A 442 39.68 7.59 -32.20
N VAL A 443 38.62 7.30 -31.48
CA VAL A 443 37.26 7.44 -31.99
C VAL A 443 36.59 8.58 -31.25
N ASP A 444 36.19 9.63 -31.97
CA ASP A 444 35.45 10.78 -31.44
C ASP A 444 34.24 11.02 -32.33
N THR A 445 33.06 10.71 -31.80
CA THR A 445 31.83 10.64 -32.59
C THR A 445 30.59 11.00 -31.77
N SER A 446 29.61 11.65 -32.41
CA SER A 446 28.25 11.72 -31.89
C SER A 446 27.43 10.55 -32.44
N LEU A 447 26.73 9.86 -31.55
CA LEU A 447 25.89 8.72 -31.88
C LEU A 447 24.44 9.04 -31.52
N ALA A 448 23.52 8.69 -32.42
CA ALA A 448 22.10 8.68 -32.17
C ALA A 448 21.51 7.37 -32.69
N VAL A 449 20.62 6.77 -31.89
CA VAL A 449 19.93 5.53 -32.24
C VAL A 449 18.46 5.82 -32.43
N ALA A 450 17.91 5.40 -33.56
CA ALA A 450 16.49 5.47 -33.85
C ALA A 450 15.92 4.09 -34.11
N ALA A 451 14.71 3.83 -33.66
CA ALA A 451 14.01 2.57 -33.94
C ALA A 451 12.55 2.82 -34.31
N THR A 452 12.04 2.06 -35.27
CA THR A 452 10.60 1.96 -35.50
C THR A 452 10.01 0.97 -34.51
N VAL A 453 8.86 1.31 -33.92
CA VAL A 453 8.19 0.47 -32.93
C VAL A 453 6.71 0.31 -33.30
N PRO A 454 6.40 -0.40 -34.40
CA PRO A 454 5.04 -0.48 -34.94
C PRO A 454 4.05 -1.14 -33.99
N GLY A 455 4.51 -2.08 -33.15
CA GLY A 455 3.67 -2.76 -32.16
C GLY A 455 3.29 -1.90 -30.96
N LEU A 456 3.92 -0.74 -30.75
CA LEU A 456 3.72 0.07 -29.54
C LEU A 456 2.27 0.53 -29.40
N ALA A 457 1.66 0.93 -30.52
CA ALA A 457 0.27 1.32 -30.56
C ALA A 457 -0.66 0.14 -30.21
N ALA A 458 -0.38 -1.06 -30.73
CA ALA A 458 -1.17 -2.25 -30.43
C ALA A 458 -1.08 -2.62 -28.94
N VAL A 459 0.11 -2.53 -28.33
CA VAL A 459 0.30 -2.73 -26.89
C VAL A 459 -0.47 -1.70 -26.08
N ALA A 460 -0.36 -0.41 -26.43
CA ALA A 460 -1.07 0.66 -25.73
C ALA A 460 -2.60 0.46 -25.79
N TRP A 461 -3.15 0.19 -26.98
CA TRP A 461 -4.57 -0.10 -27.15
C TRP A 461 -5.01 -1.40 -26.45
N GLY A 462 -4.16 -2.43 -26.44
CA GLY A 462 -4.42 -3.67 -25.71
C GLY A 462 -4.52 -3.44 -24.20
N LEU A 463 -3.58 -2.68 -23.62
CA LEU A 463 -3.60 -2.29 -22.21
C LEU A 463 -4.85 -1.46 -21.87
N LEU A 464 -5.19 -0.48 -22.71
CA LEU A 464 -6.39 0.35 -22.54
C LEU A 464 -7.68 -0.48 -22.60
N GLY A 465 -7.80 -1.37 -23.59
CA GLY A 465 -8.96 -2.22 -23.77
C GLY A 465 -9.15 -3.22 -22.63
N ALA A 466 -8.07 -3.91 -22.23
CA ALA A 466 -8.10 -4.83 -21.10
C ALA A 466 -8.42 -4.10 -19.78
N GLY A 467 -7.79 -2.93 -19.57
CA GLY A 467 -8.06 -2.06 -18.45
C GLY A 467 -9.53 -1.62 -18.39
N ALA A 468 -10.10 -1.14 -19.49
CA ALA A 468 -11.49 -0.71 -19.55
C ALA A 468 -12.48 -1.87 -19.30
N LEU A 469 -12.21 -3.05 -19.86
CA LEU A 469 -13.02 -4.24 -19.64
C LEU A 469 -13.03 -4.66 -18.15
N LEU A 470 -11.85 -4.76 -17.54
CA LEU A 470 -11.74 -5.08 -16.12
C LEU A 470 -12.40 -4.00 -15.24
N LEU A 471 -12.29 -2.71 -15.61
CA LEU A 471 -12.98 -1.64 -14.90
C LEU A 471 -14.50 -1.85 -14.91
N ALA A 472 -15.05 -2.18 -16.08
CA ALA A 472 -16.47 -2.42 -16.26
C ALA A 472 -16.94 -3.64 -15.45
N VAL A 473 -16.19 -4.74 -15.48
CA VAL A 473 -16.49 -5.97 -14.73
C VAL A 473 -16.42 -5.73 -13.22
N GLY A 474 -15.33 -5.14 -12.73
CA GLY A 474 -15.15 -4.85 -11.32
C GLY A 474 -16.18 -3.82 -10.80
N GLY A 475 -16.46 -2.78 -11.60
CA GLY A 475 -17.50 -1.80 -11.33
C GLY A 475 -18.90 -2.43 -11.26
N LEU A 476 -19.22 -3.37 -12.15
CA LEU A 476 -20.48 -4.11 -12.13
C LEU A 476 -20.62 -4.96 -10.85
N ILE A 477 -19.56 -5.69 -10.46
CA ILE A 477 -19.55 -6.50 -9.23
C ILE A 477 -19.82 -5.61 -8.00
N ILE A 478 -19.13 -4.47 -7.90
CA ILE A 478 -19.31 -3.51 -6.82
C ILE A 478 -20.74 -2.93 -6.84
N ALA A 479 -21.24 -2.53 -8.01
CA ALA A 479 -22.59 -1.97 -8.15
C ALA A 479 -23.69 -2.96 -7.74
N LEU A 480 -23.53 -4.25 -8.07
CA LEU A 480 -24.44 -5.31 -7.66
C LEU A 480 -24.40 -5.56 -6.15
N ALA A 481 -23.21 -5.58 -5.55
CA ALA A 481 -23.03 -5.69 -4.10
C ALA A 481 -23.72 -4.54 -3.34
N LEU A 482 -23.65 -3.32 -3.88
CA LEU A 482 -24.27 -2.13 -3.30
C LEU A 482 -25.80 -2.08 -3.49
N ARG A 483 -26.34 -2.58 -4.61
CA ARG A 483 -27.78 -2.58 -4.89
C ARG A 483 -28.57 -3.51 -3.96
N GLN A 484 -28.05 -4.69 -3.64
CA GLN A 484 -28.72 -5.63 -2.74
C GLN A 484 -28.79 -5.15 -1.28
N ALA A 485 -27.94 -4.21 -0.88
CA ALA A 485 -27.97 -3.60 0.46
C ALA A 485 -29.21 -2.71 0.71
N ARG A 486 -29.96 -2.33 -0.35
CA ARG A 486 -31.11 -1.43 -0.25
C ARG A 486 -32.47 -2.13 -0.13
N SER A 487 -32.53 -3.46 -0.11
CA SER A 487 -33.80 -4.19 0.06
C SER A 487 -34.17 -4.29 1.54
N PRO A 488 -35.32 -3.75 1.99
CA PRO A 488 -35.77 -3.86 3.38
C PRO A 488 -36.09 -5.33 3.71
N GLY A 489 -35.55 -5.84 4.82
CA GLY A 489 -35.94 -7.16 5.34
C GLY A 489 -37.37 -7.16 5.89
N PRO A 490 -38.05 -8.32 5.94
CA PRO A 490 -39.39 -8.42 6.50
C PRO A 490 -39.41 -8.06 8.00
N PRO A 491 -40.48 -7.42 8.50
CA PRO A 491 -40.55 -6.95 9.89
C PRO A 491 -40.57 -8.12 10.89
N PRO A 492 -39.96 -7.97 12.08
CA PRO A 492 -39.91 -9.03 13.08
C PRO A 492 -41.30 -9.30 13.69
N ALA A 493 -41.63 -10.58 13.85
CA ALA A 493 -42.83 -11.02 14.54
C ALA A 493 -42.71 -10.76 16.05
N THR A 494 -43.59 -9.92 16.59
CA THR A 494 -43.68 -9.63 18.03
C THR A 494 -44.39 -10.77 18.74
N THR A 495 -43.65 -11.60 19.49
CA THR A 495 -44.23 -12.52 20.47
C THR A 495 -44.52 -11.77 21.77
N TRP A 496 -45.80 -11.52 22.05
CA TRP A 496 -46.26 -10.94 23.31
C TRP A 496 -46.27 -12.00 24.42
N THR A 497 -45.73 -11.67 25.59
CA THR A 497 -45.76 -12.53 26.79
C THR A 497 -46.48 -11.77 27.92
N PRO A 498 -47.55 -12.32 28.53
CA PRO A 498 -48.27 -11.63 29.61
C PRO A 498 -47.46 -11.57 30.92
N PRO A 499 -47.64 -10.53 31.75
CA PRO A 499 -46.97 -10.40 33.04
C PRO A 499 -47.51 -11.38 34.08
N ALA A 500 -46.61 -11.87 34.96
CA ALA A 500 -46.91 -12.82 36.03
C ALA A 500 -47.76 -12.19 37.16
N PRO A 501 -48.55 -12.98 37.92
CA PRO A 501 -49.43 -12.47 38.96
C PRO A 501 -48.63 -11.99 40.17
N VAL A 502 -49.08 -10.91 40.79
CA VAL A 502 -48.52 -10.35 42.03
C VAL A 502 -49.16 -11.06 43.23
N ASP A 503 -48.34 -11.65 44.10
CA ASP A 503 -48.77 -12.25 45.37
C ASP A 503 -49.22 -11.17 46.36
N GLY A 504 -50.51 -11.18 46.71
CA GLY A 504 -51.09 -10.38 47.78
C GLY A 504 -51.34 -11.23 49.02
N GLY A 505 -50.73 -10.84 50.15
CA GLY A 505 -50.85 -11.47 51.47
C GLY A 505 -52.25 -11.38 52.13
N PRO A 506 -52.41 -11.96 53.34
CA PRO A 506 -53.66 -12.57 53.78
C PRO A 506 -54.64 -11.56 54.40
N GLY A 507 -55.91 -11.63 53.98
CA GLY A 507 -57.02 -10.85 54.52
C GLY A 507 -58.31 -11.65 54.56
N SER A 508 -58.64 -12.11 55.78
CA SER A 508 -59.92 -12.67 56.25
C SER A 508 -61.18 -12.17 55.52
N THR A 509 -62.06 -13.08 55.08
CA THR A 509 -63.51 -12.99 55.37
C THR A 509 -64.29 -14.26 55.00
N ALA A 510 -64.81 -14.91 56.05
CA ALA A 510 -66.14 -15.52 56.21
C ALA A 510 -66.82 -16.20 55.00
N ALA A 511 -67.02 -17.51 55.15
CA ALA A 511 -68.03 -18.30 54.46
C ALA A 511 -69.46 -17.91 54.89
N PRO A 512 -70.46 -17.99 54.00
CA PRO A 512 -71.86 -18.12 54.40
C PRO A 512 -72.34 -19.56 54.23
N ALA A 513 -72.95 -20.07 55.30
CA ALA A 513 -73.73 -21.29 55.33
C ALA A 513 -75.00 -21.16 54.47
N THR A 514 -75.33 -22.24 53.78
CA THR A 514 -76.62 -22.50 53.13
C THR A 514 -77.70 -22.77 54.18
N PRO A 515 -78.95 -22.36 53.88
CA PRO A 515 -80.10 -23.11 54.35
C PRO A 515 -81.02 -23.58 53.21
N ASP A 516 -81.56 -24.75 53.51
CA ASP A 516 -82.49 -25.66 52.85
C ASP A 516 -83.72 -25.09 52.10
N GLU A 517 -84.06 -25.84 51.05
CA GLU A 517 -85.38 -26.24 50.54
C GLU A 517 -86.66 -25.44 50.91
N ARG A 518 -87.41 -24.99 49.89
CA ARG A 518 -88.68 -25.62 49.43
C ARG A 518 -89.45 -24.79 48.38
N SER A 519 -90.01 -25.56 47.45
CA SER A 519 -91.33 -25.42 46.80
C SER A 519 -91.60 -24.43 45.64
N ILE A 520 -91.82 -25.03 44.46
CA ILE A 520 -93.08 -25.03 43.67
C ILE A 520 -93.46 -23.75 42.87
N SER A 521 -93.42 -23.87 41.53
CA SER A 521 -94.57 -23.79 40.60
C SER A 521 -94.43 -22.91 39.34
N THR A 522 -94.48 -23.62 38.21
CA THR A 522 -95.26 -23.38 36.97
C THR A 522 -94.99 -22.21 36.02
N ARG A 523 -94.74 -22.65 34.78
CA ARG A 523 -95.22 -22.22 33.45
C ARG A 523 -94.63 -20.98 32.81
#